data_AF-A0A397VWV1-F1
#
_entry.id   AF-A0A397VWV1-F1
#
_cell.length_a   1.000
_cell.length_b   1.000
_cell.length_c   1.000
_cell.angle_alpha   90.00
_cell.angle_beta   90.00
_cell.angle_gamma   90.00
#
_symmetry.space_group_name_H-M   'P 1'
#
loop_
_entity.id
_entity.type
_entity.pdbx_description
1 polymer ?
#
loop_
_entity_poly.entity_id
_entity_poly.type
_entity_poly.pdbx_seq_one_letter_code
_entity_poly.pdbx_strand_id
1 'polypeptide(L)'
;MVNANEWLNEKIPMNKRAQATYIYINRQCHKGHVWNTDCSYCNERNNTARPPNYQFHNTLLEGELDLNDFINLQSLHITGLNSMGERHQLTSLKIDKCNKLTSLQIDNRNTPASILSKQLVTDRDRSKEQVEKLTNIIRNIKDFSLSDIKLATKKMEEENLEYQVTVIKSKLTEDCQLWLE
;
A
#
# COMPACT_ATOMS: atom_id res chain seq x y z
N MET A 1 -2.99 -17.33 17.57
CA MET A 1 -3.62 -16.81 16.34
C MET A 1 -5.08 -17.19 16.38
N VAL A 2 -5.90 -16.55 15.56
CA VAL A 2 -7.33 -16.88 15.44
C VAL A 2 -7.68 -17.11 13.97
N ASN A 3 -8.60 -18.04 13.72
CA ASN A 3 -9.12 -18.27 12.38
C ASN A 3 -9.76 -16.99 11.83
N ALA A 4 -9.33 -16.58 10.63
CA ALA A 4 -9.70 -15.28 10.10
C ALA A 4 -11.21 -15.16 9.78
N ASN A 5 -11.84 -16.21 9.26
CA ASN A 5 -13.27 -16.22 8.96
C ASN A 5 -14.13 -16.29 10.24
N GLU A 6 -13.74 -17.09 11.23
CA GLU A 6 -14.45 -17.14 12.52
C GLU A 6 -14.38 -15.78 13.22
N TRP A 7 -13.18 -15.20 13.29
CA TRP A 7 -12.98 -13.87 13.85
C TRP A 7 -13.81 -12.81 13.10
N LEU A 8 -13.87 -12.86 11.77
CA LEU A 8 -14.64 -11.92 10.96
C LEU A 8 -16.15 -12.02 11.24
N ASN A 9 -16.67 -13.24 11.43
CA ASN A 9 -18.06 -13.50 11.79
C ASN A 9 -18.39 -12.97 13.19
N GLU A 10 -17.46 -13.09 14.13
CA GLU A 10 -17.62 -12.58 15.49
C GLU A 10 -17.57 -11.04 15.53
N LYS A 11 -16.63 -10.42 14.81
CA LYS A 11 -16.37 -8.97 14.91
C LYS A 11 -17.22 -8.11 14.00
N ILE A 12 -17.62 -8.60 12.82
CA ILE A 12 -18.43 -7.83 11.87
C ILE A 12 -19.67 -8.64 11.46
N PRO A 13 -20.83 -8.35 12.08
CA PRO A 13 -22.10 -8.98 11.74
C PRO A 13 -22.44 -8.85 10.26
N MET A 14 -23.02 -9.91 9.70
CA MET A 14 -23.27 -10.02 8.25
C MET A 14 -24.08 -8.85 7.68
N ASN A 15 -25.08 -8.36 8.42
CA ASN A 15 -25.92 -7.23 8.04
C ASN A 15 -25.19 -5.86 8.02
N LYS A 16 -23.94 -5.78 8.50
CA LYS A 16 -23.11 -4.57 8.47
C LYS A 16 -21.99 -4.61 7.42
N ARG A 17 -21.68 -5.78 6.86
CA ARG A 17 -20.53 -5.99 5.96
C ARG A 17 -20.61 -5.15 4.69
N ALA A 18 -21.80 -5.10 4.08
CA ALA A 18 -22.03 -4.30 2.88
C ALA A 18 -21.86 -2.78 3.10
N GLN A 19 -21.90 -2.29 4.35
CA GLN A 19 -21.71 -0.86 4.66
C GLN A 19 -20.25 -0.49 4.89
N ALA A 20 -19.37 -1.49 5.04
CA ALA A 20 -17.96 -1.26 5.30
C ALA A 20 -17.25 -0.71 4.07
N THR A 21 -16.50 0.37 4.24
CA THR A 21 -15.58 0.94 3.24
C THR A 21 -14.12 0.77 3.66
N TYR A 22 -13.85 0.60 4.95
CA TYR A 22 -12.49 0.52 5.47
C TYR A 22 -12.39 -0.56 6.54
N ILE A 23 -11.40 -1.45 6.40
CA ILE A 23 -11.06 -2.44 7.43
C ILE A 23 -9.56 -2.36 7.69
N TYR A 24 -9.21 -2.12 8.95
CA TYR A 24 -7.84 -2.11 9.43
C TYR A 24 -7.70 -3.11 10.57
N ILE A 25 -6.78 -4.06 10.43
CA ILE A 25 -6.51 -5.12 11.39
C ILE A 25 -5.03 -5.03 11.70
N ASN A 26 -4.69 -4.81 12.96
CA ASN A 26 -3.30 -4.65 13.37
C ASN A 26 -2.99 -5.54 14.58
N ARG A 27 -1.83 -6.20 14.54
CA ARG A 27 -1.30 -6.93 15.69
C ARG A 27 -0.97 -6.01 16.87
N GLN A 28 -0.50 -4.80 16.60
CA GLN A 28 -0.09 -3.84 17.63
C GLN A 28 -1.30 -3.19 18.30
N CYS A 29 -1.17 -2.93 19.60
CA CYS A 29 -2.08 -2.05 20.32
C CYS A 29 -1.79 -0.58 19.95
N HIS A 30 -2.80 0.28 20.03
CA HIS A 30 -2.71 1.69 19.65
C HIS A 30 -1.73 2.45 20.58
N LYS A 31 -0.79 3.22 20.01
CA LYS A 31 0.10 4.21 20.67
C LYS A 31 0.66 3.85 22.05
N GLY A 32 1.77 3.09 22.10
CA GLY A 32 2.63 3.02 23.29
C GLY A 32 2.13 2.13 24.44
N HIS A 33 1.01 1.44 24.27
CA HIS A 33 0.56 0.42 25.21
C HIS A 33 1.44 -0.84 25.04
N VAL A 34 2.00 -1.32 26.15
CA VAL A 34 2.82 -2.54 26.18
C VAL A 34 2.01 -3.73 25.66
N TRP A 35 2.71 -4.61 24.95
CA TRP A 35 2.33 -5.84 24.24
C TRP A 35 1.58 -6.90 25.06
N ASN A 36 0.66 -6.50 25.91
CA ASN A 36 -0.15 -7.42 26.67
C ASN A 36 -1.36 -7.80 25.81
N THR A 37 -1.56 -9.10 25.63
CA THR A 37 -2.73 -9.69 24.96
C THR A 37 -4.05 -9.27 25.61
N ASP A 38 -3.97 -8.71 26.83
CA ASP A 38 -5.08 -8.21 27.64
C ASP A 38 -5.06 -6.69 27.81
N CYS A 39 -4.65 -5.93 26.79
CA CYS A 39 -4.81 -4.48 26.85
C CYS A 39 -6.30 -4.10 26.82
N SER A 40 -6.88 -3.92 28.01
CA SER A 40 -8.28 -3.51 28.21
C SER A 40 -8.65 -2.30 27.36
N TYR A 41 -7.76 -1.30 27.29
CA TYR A 41 -7.96 -0.10 26.48
C TYR A 41 -8.10 -0.38 24.98
N CYS A 42 -7.28 -1.28 24.42
CA CYS A 42 -7.37 -1.67 23.01
C CYS A 42 -8.53 -2.64 22.76
N ASN A 43 -8.85 -3.51 23.71
CA ASN A 43 -9.99 -4.42 23.64
C ASN A 43 -11.33 -3.68 23.71
N GLU A 44 -11.41 -2.59 24.50
CA GLU A 44 -12.58 -1.71 24.56
C GLU A 44 -12.68 -0.78 23.35
N ARG A 45 -11.55 -0.39 22.74
CA ARG A 45 -11.51 0.40 21.50
C ARG A 45 -11.62 -0.39 20.21
N ASN A 46 -11.59 -1.73 20.25
CA ASN A 46 -11.76 -2.63 19.10
C ASN A 46 -13.13 -2.51 18.39
N ASN A 47 -13.92 -1.49 18.74
CA ASN A 47 -15.23 -1.22 18.18
C ASN A 47 -15.57 0.29 18.07
N THR A 48 -14.60 1.21 18.20
CA THR A 48 -14.92 2.66 18.14
C THR A 48 -15.21 3.18 16.74
N ALA A 49 -15.00 2.38 15.69
CA ALA A 49 -15.36 2.75 14.33
C ALA A 49 -16.68 2.03 13.96
N ARG A 50 -17.77 2.77 14.05
CA ARG A 50 -19.07 2.36 13.48
C ARG A 50 -18.94 2.32 11.95
N PRO A 51 -19.85 1.63 11.23
CA PRO A 51 -19.91 1.75 9.78
C PRO A 51 -19.77 3.22 9.36
N PRO A 52 -18.93 3.51 8.36
CA PRO A 52 -18.40 2.55 7.40
C PRO A 52 -16.98 2.04 7.67
N ASN A 53 -16.36 2.38 8.80
CA ASN A 53 -14.94 2.07 9.05
C ASN A 53 -14.80 1.08 10.20
N TYR A 54 -13.88 0.12 10.10
CA TYR A 54 -13.56 -0.83 11.16
C TYR A 54 -12.07 -0.81 11.45
N GLN A 55 -11.72 -0.75 12.73
CA GLN A 55 -10.33 -0.78 13.18
C GLN A 55 -10.20 -1.75 14.35
N PHE A 56 -9.33 -2.74 14.17
CA PHE A 56 -9.05 -3.78 15.13
C PHE A 56 -7.56 -3.81 15.44
N HIS A 57 -7.26 -3.97 16.71
CA HIS A 57 -5.94 -4.03 17.31
C HIS A 57 -5.77 -5.35 18.03
N ASN A 58 -4.52 -5.68 18.35
CA ASN A 58 -4.16 -6.88 19.10
C ASN A 58 -4.67 -8.18 18.44
N THR A 59 -4.74 -8.21 17.11
CA THR A 59 -5.31 -9.34 16.36
C THR A 59 -4.26 -9.98 15.46
N LEU A 60 -4.11 -11.30 15.54
CA LEU A 60 -3.25 -12.09 14.67
C LEU A 60 -4.08 -13.20 13.99
N LEU A 61 -4.24 -13.06 12.68
CA LEU A 61 -5.11 -13.91 11.87
C LEU A 61 -4.34 -15.04 11.19
N GLU A 62 -4.99 -16.18 11.05
CA GLU A 62 -4.53 -17.32 10.26
C GLU A 62 -5.64 -17.92 9.39
N GLY A 63 -5.26 -18.71 8.40
CA GLY A 63 -6.19 -19.42 7.52
C GLY A 63 -6.78 -18.57 6.40
N GLU A 64 -8.01 -18.87 6.01
CA GLU A 64 -8.71 -18.16 4.93
C GLU A 64 -9.47 -16.94 5.47
N LEU A 65 -9.34 -15.80 4.77
CA LEU A 65 -10.16 -14.61 4.99
C LEU A 65 -11.05 -14.34 3.76
N ASP A 66 -12.36 -14.47 3.93
CA ASP A 66 -13.38 -14.20 2.91
C ASP A 66 -14.10 -12.87 3.17
N LEU A 67 -13.90 -11.92 2.25
CA LEU A 67 -14.48 -10.59 2.30
C LEU A 67 -15.48 -10.33 1.15
N ASN A 68 -15.99 -11.38 0.50
CA ASN A 68 -16.92 -11.21 -0.63
C ASN A 68 -18.25 -10.54 -0.26
N ASP A 69 -18.63 -10.52 1.01
CA ASP A 69 -19.81 -9.79 1.50
C ASP A 69 -19.58 -8.26 1.62
N PHE A 70 -18.32 -7.81 1.48
CA PHE A 70 -17.90 -6.43 1.68
C PHE A 70 -17.86 -5.67 0.35
N ILE A 71 -19.00 -5.65 -0.35
CA ILE A 71 -19.14 -5.11 -1.71
C ILE A 71 -18.75 -3.62 -1.87
N ASN A 72 -18.72 -2.87 -0.76
CA ASN A 72 -18.36 -1.46 -0.73
C ASN A 72 -16.96 -1.19 -0.18
N LEU A 73 -16.16 -2.23 0.09
CA LEU A 73 -14.83 -2.09 0.67
C LEU A 73 -13.90 -1.33 -0.29
N GLN A 74 -13.29 -0.27 0.22
CA GLN A 74 -12.33 0.57 -0.51
C GLN A 74 -10.90 0.31 -0.07
N SER A 75 -10.70 0.02 1.22
CA SER A 75 -9.39 -0.20 1.79
C SER A 75 -9.38 -1.38 2.76
N LEU A 76 -8.42 -2.28 2.58
CA LEU A 76 -8.10 -3.38 3.49
C LEU A 76 -6.63 -3.32 3.90
N HIS A 77 -6.40 -3.22 5.20
CA HIS A 77 -5.07 -3.11 5.79
C HIS A 77 -4.95 -4.16 6.90
N ILE A 78 -4.02 -5.10 6.74
CA ILE A 78 -3.74 -6.16 7.71
C ILE A 78 -2.26 -6.11 8.04
N THR A 79 -1.91 -5.53 9.18
CA THR A 79 -0.52 -5.25 9.53
C THR A 79 -0.09 -6.01 10.78
N GLY A 80 1.09 -6.63 10.70
CA GLY A 80 1.61 -7.50 11.75
C GLY A 80 3.10 -7.30 11.88
N LEU A 81 3.54 -6.35 12.69
CA LEU A 81 4.93 -6.26 13.09
C LEU A 81 4.96 -5.95 14.57
N ASN A 82 5.42 -6.88 15.39
CA ASN A 82 5.84 -6.60 16.76
C ASN A 82 7.35 -6.80 16.88
N SER A 83 7.92 -6.41 18.01
CA SER A 83 9.34 -6.63 18.34
C SER A 83 9.75 -8.11 18.35
N MET A 84 8.78 -9.04 18.39
CA MET A 84 9.00 -10.49 18.32
C MET A 84 8.90 -11.05 16.88
N GLY A 85 8.60 -10.22 15.87
CA GLY A 85 8.53 -10.64 14.47
C GLY A 85 7.29 -11.47 14.10
N GLU A 86 6.24 -11.46 14.92
CA GLU A 86 5.00 -12.20 14.62
C GLU A 86 4.20 -11.47 13.53
N ARG A 87 3.86 -12.20 12.46
CA ARG A 87 3.09 -11.73 11.30
C ARG A 87 1.86 -12.61 11.11
N HIS A 88 0.89 -12.12 10.34
CA HIS A 88 -0.28 -12.90 9.97
C HIS A 88 0.14 -14.17 9.21
N GLN A 89 -0.72 -15.20 9.25
CA GLN A 89 -0.52 -16.47 8.56
C GLN A 89 -1.75 -16.80 7.70
N LEU A 90 -2.18 -15.83 6.89
CA LEU A 90 -3.26 -16.04 5.94
C LEU A 90 -2.80 -16.96 4.82
N THR A 91 -3.60 -17.97 4.53
CA THR A 91 -3.38 -18.94 3.45
C THR A 91 -4.14 -18.56 2.18
N SER A 92 -5.23 -17.79 2.32
CA SER A 92 -6.09 -17.38 1.23
C SER A 92 -6.81 -16.06 1.56
N LEU A 93 -7.07 -15.27 0.52
CA LEU A 93 -7.85 -14.03 0.59
C LEU A 93 -8.89 -14.04 -0.53
N LYS A 94 -10.18 -14.01 -0.19
CA LYS A 94 -11.28 -13.89 -1.16
C LYS A 94 -11.85 -12.47 -1.12
N ILE A 95 -11.73 -11.77 -2.24
CA ILE A 95 -12.11 -10.35 -2.41
C ILE A 95 -12.70 -10.13 -3.80
N ASP A 96 -13.18 -11.19 -4.44
CA ASP A 96 -13.56 -11.21 -5.85
C ASP A 96 -14.83 -10.36 -6.11
N LYS A 97 -15.60 -10.06 -5.04
CA LYS A 97 -16.74 -9.14 -5.06
C LYS A 97 -16.43 -7.74 -4.51
N CYS A 98 -15.19 -7.46 -4.09
CA CYS A 98 -14.78 -6.17 -3.54
C CYS A 98 -14.43 -5.16 -4.64
N ASN A 99 -15.39 -4.87 -5.53
CA ASN A 99 -15.14 -4.10 -6.77
C ASN A 99 -14.73 -2.64 -6.55
N LYS A 100 -14.83 -2.12 -5.32
CA LYS A 100 -14.43 -0.76 -4.95
C LYS A 100 -13.05 -0.70 -4.28
N LEU A 101 -12.37 -1.83 -4.13
CA LEU A 101 -11.09 -1.92 -3.43
C LEU A 101 -10.00 -1.22 -4.24
N THR A 102 -9.41 -0.18 -3.65
CA THR A 102 -8.34 0.62 -4.25
C THR A 102 -7.06 0.57 -3.41
N SER A 103 -7.15 0.07 -2.18
CA SER A 103 -6.02 -0.07 -1.27
C SER A 103 -6.05 -1.45 -0.62
N LEU A 104 -4.98 -2.22 -0.82
CA LEU A 104 -4.82 -3.54 -0.24
C LEU A 104 -3.39 -3.67 0.31
N GLN A 105 -3.27 -3.77 1.63
CA GLN A 105 -1.99 -4.00 2.30
C GLN A 105 -2.15 -5.15 3.29
N ILE A 106 -1.27 -6.15 3.19
CA ILE A 106 -1.26 -7.33 4.04
C ILE A 106 0.19 -7.69 4.33
N ASP A 107 0.57 -7.58 5.60
CA ASP A 107 1.84 -8.04 6.14
C ASP A 107 1.69 -9.48 6.65
N ASN A 108 2.02 -10.43 5.79
CA ASN A 108 1.98 -11.86 6.10
C ASN A 108 3.38 -12.41 6.35
N ARG A 109 3.51 -13.49 7.13
CA ARG A 109 4.80 -14.15 7.38
C ARG A 109 5.35 -14.76 6.10
N ASN A 110 4.51 -15.58 5.46
CA ASN A 110 4.75 -16.23 4.19
C ASN A 110 3.58 -15.87 3.29
N THR A 111 3.66 -14.75 2.57
CA THR A 111 2.56 -14.30 1.70
C THR A 111 2.34 -15.31 0.58
N PRO A 112 1.19 -16.01 0.52
CA PRO A 112 0.87 -16.92 -0.57
C PRO A 112 0.84 -16.14 -1.89
N ALA A 113 1.22 -16.80 -2.99
CA ALA A 113 1.23 -16.19 -4.32
C ALA A 113 -0.15 -15.62 -4.71
N SER A 114 -1.24 -16.24 -4.25
CA SER A 114 -2.62 -15.76 -4.47
C SER A 114 -2.89 -14.40 -3.83
N ILE A 115 -2.39 -14.17 -2.60
CA ILE A 115 -2.53 -12.90 -1.89
C ILE A 115 -1.62 -11.85 -2.52
N LEU A 116 -0.37 -12.21 -2.83
CA LEU A 116 0.59 -11.31 -3.47
C LEU A 116 0.07 -10.83 -4.84
N SER A 117 -0.48 -11.74 -5.64
CA SER A 117 -1.05 -11.39 -6.95
C SER A 117 -2.19 -10.37 -6.82
N LYS A 118 -3.05 -10.52 -5.80
CA LYS A 118 -4.14 -9.58 -5.53
C LYS A 118 -3.66 -8.19 -5.10
N GLN A 119 -2.61 -8.13 -4.28
CA GLN A 119 -1.94 -6.87 -3.94
C GLN A 119 -1.38 -6.17 -5.18
N LEU A 120 -0.61 -6.90 -6.00
CA LEU A 120 0.01 -6.36 -7.21
C LEU A 120 -1.02 -5.83 -8.22
N VAL A 121 -2.14 -6.53 -8.41
CA VAL A 121 -3.23 -6.06 -9.29
C VAL A 121 -3.84 -4.77 -8.74
N THR A 122 -4.12 -4.71 -7.44
CA THR A 122 -4.71 -3.53 -6.79
C THR A 122 -3.77 -2.31 -6.88
N ASP A 123 -2.48 -2.51 -6.62
CA ASP A 123 -1.46 -1.45 -6.71
C ASP A 123 -1.26 -0.97 -8.15
N ARG A 124 -1.28 -1.88 -9.13
CA ARG A 124 -1.24 -1.55 -10.56
C ARG A 124 -2.43 -0.68 -10.95
N ASP A 125 -3.64 -1.09 -10.58
CA ASP A 125 -4.87 -0.38 -10.96
C ASP A 125 -4.94 1.00 -10.29
N ARG A 126 -4.54 1.12 -9.01
CA ARG A 126 -4.38 2.42 -8.33
C ARG A 126 -3.38 3.32 -9.05
N SER A 127 -2.22 2.77 -9.41
CA SER A 127 -1.17 3.54 -10.11
C SER A 127 -1.66 4.02 -11.48
N LYS A 128 -2.38 3.17 -12.22
CA LYS A 128 -3.00 3.52 -13.50
C LYS A 128 -3.98 4.68 -13.35
N GLU A 129 -4.87 4.64 -12.35
CA GLU A 129 -5.83 5.72 -12.08
C GLU A 129 -5.12 7.04 -11.72
N GLN A 130 -4.07 6.98 -10.91
CA GLN A 130 -3.27 8.17 -10.55
C GLN A 130 -2.59 8.78 -11.78
N VAL A 131 -2.01 7.95 -12.65
CA VAL A 131 -1.41 8.40 -13.91
C VAL A 131 -2.45 9.04 -14.82
N GLU A 132 -3.64 8.47 -14.92
CA GLU A 132 -4.74 9.03 -15.73
C GLU A 132 -5.21 10.38 -15.18
N LYS A 133 -5.39 10.50 -13.86
CA LYS A 133 -5.73 11.78 -13.20
C LYS A 133 -4.68 12.85 -13.46
N LEU A 134 -3.40 12.52 -13.28
CA LEU A 134 -2.29 13.44 -13.55
C LEU A 134 -2.24 13.85 -15.02
N THR A 135 -2.43 12.90 -15.94
CA THR A 135 -2.47 13.16 -17.38
C THR A 135 -3.61 14.12 -17.74
N ASN A 136 -4.79 13.96 -17.12
CA ASN A 136 -5.93 14.84 -17.33
C ASN A 136 -5.70 16.24 -16.76
N ILE A 137 -5.08 16.35 -15.56
CA ILE A 137 -4.69 17.63 -14.99
C ILE A 137 -3.73 18.35 -15.93
N ILE A 138 -2.66 17.66 -16.35
CA ILE A 138 -1.66 18.16 -17.31
C ILE A 138 -2.33 18.69 -18.58
N ARG A 139 -3.26 17.95 -19.17
CA ARG A 139 -3.97 18.36 -20.40
C ARG A 139 -4.82 19.62 -20.20
N ASN A 140 -5.33 19.86 -18.99
CA ASN A 140 -6.23 20.96 -18.66
C ASN A 140 -5.54 22.20 -18.10
N ILE A 141 -4.22 22.14 -17.83
CA ILE A 141 -3.46 23.34 -17.46
C ILE A 141 -3.34 24.23 -18.70
N LYS A 142 -3.91 25.43 -18.61
CA LYS A 142 -3.79 26.46 -19.65
C LYS A 142 -2.30 26.82 -19.81
N ASP A 143 -1.85 26.89 -21.06
CA ASP A 143 -0.45 27.15 -21.43
C ASP A 143 0.56 26.04 -21.04
N PHE A 144 0.08 24.85 -20.64
CA PHE A 144 0.95 23.68 -20.47
C PHE A 144 1.26 23.05 -21.82
N SER A 145 2.50 23.21 -22.28
CA SER A 145 2.99 22.63 -23.51
C SER A 145 3.74 21.33 -23.19
N LEU A 146 3.22 20.19 -23.68
CA LEU A 146 3.93 18.90 -23.60
C LEU A 146 5.32 18.99 -24.28
N SER A 147 5.45 19.89 -25.25
CA SER A 147 6.70 20.29 -25.89
C SER A 147 7.71 20.90 -24.90
N ASP A 148 7.26 21.66 -23.92
CA ASP A 148 8.14 22.32 -22.93
C ASP A 148 8.73 21.29 -21.98
N ILE A 149 7.97 20.27 -21.59
CA ILE A 149 8.49 19.13 -20.81
C ILE A 149 9.50 18.34 -21.61
N LYS A 150 9.21 18.03 -22.88
CA LYS A 150 10.18 17.34 -23.74
C LYS A 150 11.46 18.15 -23.88
N LEU A 151 11.36 19.47 -24.03
CA LEU A 151 12.49 20.37 -24.14
C LEU A 151 13.30 20.41 -22.83
N ALA A 152 12.64 20.54 -21.68
CA ALA A 152 13.28 20.54 -20.37
C ALA A 152 13.97 19.21 -20.04
N THR A 153 13.34 18.08 -20.41
CA THR A 153 13.93 16.74 -20.23
C THR A 153 15.20 16.59 -21.05
N LYS A 154 15.17 17.03 -22.32
CA LYS A 154 16.34 17.00 -23.20
C LYS A 154 17.47 17.89 -22.70
N LYS A 155 17.15 19.09 -22.21
CA LYS A 155 18.13 20.01 -21.61
C LYS A 155 18.78 19.41 -20.37
N MET A 156 18.00 18.78 -19.50
CA MET A 156 18.52 18.08 -18.31
C MET A 156 19.44 16.91 -18.69
N GLU A 157 19.11 16.15 -19.74
CA GLU A 157 19.99 15.08 -20.25
C GLU A 157 21.31 15.65 -20.78
N GLU A 158 21.27 16.74 -21.56
CA GLU A 158 22.48 17.43 -22.03
C GLU A 158 23.34 17.96 -20.88
N GLU A 159 22.75 18.68 -19.92
CA GLU A 159 23.47 19.21 -18.75
C GLU A 159 24.11 18.09 -17.91
N ASN A 160 23.43 16.96 -17.76
CA ASN A 160 23.96 15.80 -17.04
C ASN A 160 25.10 15.11 -17.82
N LEU A 161 25.01 15.04 -19.14
CA LEU A 161 26.09 14.52 -19.99
C LEU A 161 27.31 15.45 -19.97
N GLU A 162 27.11 16.76 -20.06
CA GLU A 162 28.18 17.75 -19.93
C GLU A 162 28.89 17.63 -18.59
N TYR A 163 28.12 17.53 -17.50
CA TYR A 163 28.68 17.31 -16.16
C TYR A 163 29.54 16.04 -16.09
N GLN A 164 29.04 14.93 -16.65
CA GLN A 164 29.80 13.67 -16.71
C GLN A 164 31.09 13.82 -17.53
N VAL A 165 31.03 14.50 -18.67
CA VAL A 165 32.21 14.80 -19.49
C VAL A 165 33.23 15.64 -18.71
N THR A 166 32.79 16.67 -18.00
CA THR A 166 33.68 17.50 -17.15
C THR A 166 34.33 16.67 -16.06
N VAL A 167 33.57 15.81 -15.37
CA VAL A 167 34.10 14.93 -14.32
C VAL A 167 35.11 13.94 -14.90
N ILE A 168 34.86 13.38 -16.08
CA ILE A 168 35.80 12.48 -16.76
C ILE A 168 37.07 13.25 -17.17
N LYS A 169 36.94 14.43 -17.78
CA LYS A 169 38.08 15.30 -18.14
C LYS A 169 38.96 15.60 -16.92
N SER A 170 38.37 15.98 -15.78
CA SER A 170 39.13 16.27 -14.55
C SER A 170 39.90 15.08 -13.95
N LYS A 171 39.57 13.85 -14.36
CA LYS A 171 40.21 12.62 -13.90
C LYS A 171 41.26 12.07 -14.88
N LEU A 172 41.39 12.67 -16.07
CA LEU A 172 42.41 12.33 -17.06
C LEU A 172 43.69 13.14 -16.80
N THR A 173 44.86 12.53 -17.05
CA THR A 173 46.16 13.22 -17.03
C THR A 173 46.23 14.30 -18.12
N GLU A 174 47.02 15.35 -17.92
CA GLU A 174 47.09 16.54 -18.81
C GLU A 174 47.23 16.17 -20.31
N ASP A 175 48.06 15.17 -20.65
CA ASP A 175 48.24 14.68 -22.03
C ASP A 175 46.99 14.06 -22.67
N CYS A 176 46.06 13.52 -21.86
CA CYS A 176 44.82 12.92 -22.33
C CYS A 176 43.67 13.95 -22.45
N GLN A 177 43.79 15.12 -21.83
CA GLN A 177 42.77 16.18 -21.92
C GLN A 177 42.80 16.92 -23.27
N LEU A 178 43.99 17.09 -23.86
CA LEU A 178 44.22 17.73 -25.17
C LEU A 178 43.60 17.00 -26.38
N TRP A 179 43.24 15.72 -26.24
CA TRP A 179 42.60 14.92 -27.30
C TRP A 179 41.07 15.05 -27.34
N LEU A 180 40.47 15.77 -26.38
CA LEU A 180 39.01 15.93 -26.22
C LEU A 180 38.53 17.38 -26.44
N GLU A 181 39.40 18.24 -26.99
CA GLU A 181 39.06 19.55 -27.58
C GLU A 181 38.88 19.41 -29.09
#